data_AF-A0A2H0YYM2-F1
#
_entry.id   AF-A0A2H0YYM2-F1
#
_cell.length_a   1.000
_cell.length_b   1.000
_cell.length_c   1.000
_cell.angle_alpha   90.00
_cell.angle_beta   90.00
_cell.angle_gamma   90.00
#
_symmetry.space_group_name_H-M   'P 1'
#
loop_
_entity.id
_entity.type
_entity.pdbx_description
1 polymer ?
#
loop_
_entity_poly.entity_id
_entity_poly.type
_entity_poly.pdbx_seq_one_letter_code
_entity_poly.pdbx_strand_id
1 'polypeptide(L)'
;MAGPWPETLKVDTCTFTFRRLKDEILFNPIGTVFKDNYSIASLERAFLDTIYLFPNYHFDNVSSLDWEKCFELAPMYKNKQMMKRLYAYHKNYAQ
;
A
#
# COMPACT_ATOMS: atom_id res chain seq x y z
N MET A 1 14.01 1.82 3.46
CA MET A 1 13.23 2.74 4.32
C MET A 1 12.20 3.45 3.46
N ALA A 2 10.94 3.50 3.88
CA ALA A 2 9.83 4.14 3.17
C ALA A 2 9.80 5.64 3.50
N GLY A 3 9.77 6.50 2.46
CA GLY A 3 9.43 7.93 2.53
C GLY A 3 10.21 8.82 3.50
N PRO A 4 9.96 10.15 3.53
CA PRO A 4 10.49 11.04 4.55
C PRO A 4 9.95 10.66 5.94
N TRP A 5 10.59 11.16 7.00
CA TRP A 5 10.29 10.83 8.38
C TRP A 5 8.79 10.94 8.69
N PRO A 6 8.21 9.98 9.43
CA PRO A 6 6.82 10.07 9.84
C PRO A 6 6.64 11.30 10.73
N GLU A 7 5.63 12.10 10.44
CA GLU A 7 5.26 13.24 11.27
C GLU A 7 4.27 12.75 12.34
N THR A 8 4.47 13.14 13.59
CA THR A 8 3.59 12.76 14.69
C THR A 8 3.06 14.00 15.40
N LEU A 9 1.74 14.11 15.46
CA LEU A 9 1.02 15.19 16.11
C LEU A 9 0.30 14.64 17.34
N LYS A 10 0.41 15.33 18.48
CA LYS A 10 -0.34 15.01 19.69
C LYS A 10 -1.41 16.09 19.92
N VAL A 11 -2.67 15.67 19.99
CA VAL A 11 -3.82 16.53 20.32
C VAL A 11 -4.51 15.91 21.53
N ASP A 12 -4.50 16.61 22.65
CA ASP A 12 -4.95 16.09 23.96
C ASP A 12 -4.31 14.72 24.29
N THR A 13 -5.12 13.67 24.33
CA THR A 13 -4.72 12.28 24.59
C THR A 13 -4.48 11.47 23.30
N CYS A 14 -4.79 12.03 22.14
CA CYS A 14 -4.69 11.35 20.85
C CYS A 14 -3.34 11.63 20.18
N THR A 15 -2.71 10.56 19.67
CA THR A 15 -1.48 10.64 18.88
C THR A 15 -1.79 10.24 17.44
N PHE A 16 -1.52 11.14 16.51
CA PHE A 16 -1.69 10.93 15.07
C PHE A 16 -0.32 10.81 14.42
N THR A 17 -0.06 9.72 13.71
CA THR A 17 1.19 9.53 12.96
C THR A 17 0.89 9.50 11.47
N PHE A 18 1.41 10.47 10.74
CA PHE A 18 1.31 10.59 9.30
C PHE A 18 2.49 9.89 8.64
N ARG A 19 2.19 9.08 7.62
CA ARG A 19 3.19 8.36 6.83
C ARG A 19 2.98 8.69 5.37
N ARG A 20 4.08 8.89 4.65
CA ARG A 20 4.08 9.20 3.23
C ARG A 20 4.82 8.10 2.47
N LEU A 21 4.30 7.73 1.31
CA LEU A 21 5.05 6.89 0.36
C LEU A 21 6.32 7.62 -0.09
N LYS A 22 7.30 6.89 -0.62
CA LYS A 22 8.41 7.54 -1.33
C LYS A 22 7.88 8.31 -2.52
N ASP A 23 8.50 9.43 -2.87
CA ASP A 23 8.08 10.25 -4.01
C ASP A 23 8.02 9.47 -5.32
N GLU A 24 9.00 8.61 -5.59
CA GLU A 24 8.99 7.70 -6.76
C GLU A 24 7.75 6.80 -6.84
N ILE A 25 7.14 6.47 -5.70
CA ILE A 25 5.95 5.62 -5.62
C ILE A 25 4.70 6.51 -5.60
N LEU A 26 4.72 7.57 -4.79
CA LEU A 26 3.60 8.50 -4.60
C LEU A 26 3.16 9.15 -5.92
N PHE A 27 4.12 9.60 -6.73
CA PHE A 27 3.85 10.25 -8.01
C PHE A 27 3.74 9.26 -9.18
N ASN A 28 3.83 7.95 -8.94
CA ASN A 28 3.66 6.96 -9.98
C ASN A 28 2.17 6.71 -10.25
N PRO A 29 1.67 7.03 -11.47
CA PRO A 29 0.25 6.89 -11.80
C PRO A 29 -0.18 5.42 -12.02
N ILE A 30 0.76 4.47 -12.09
CA ILE A 30 0.45 3.05 -12.31
C ILE A 30 -0.41 2.51 -11.16
N GLY A 31 -1.50 1.82 -11.51
CA GLY A 31 -2.48 1.33 -10.55
C GLY A 31 -3.39 2.43 -9.98
N THR A 32 -3.41 3.63 -10.58
CA THR A 32 -4.43 4.64 -10.30
C THR A 32 -5.47 4.69 -11.43
N VAL A 33 -6.72 4.89 -11.06
CA VAL A 33 -7.84 5.10 -11.96
C VAL A 33 -8.17 6.59 -11.94
N PHE A 34 -8.21 7.20 -13.11
CA PHE A 34 -8.67 8.58 -13.25
C PHE A 34 -10.19 8.57 -13.37
N LYS A 35 -10.88 9.26 -12.46
CA LYS A 35 -12.33 9.39 -12.46
C LYS A 35 -12.70 10.86 -12.37
N ASP A 36 -13.33 11.35 -13.43
CA ASP A 36 -13.71 12.76 -13.59
C ASP A 36 -12.51 13.72 -13.42
N ASN A 37 -12.38 14.34 -12.25
CA ASN A 37 -11.33 15.32 -11.93
C ASN A 37 -10.41 14.87 -10.80
N TYR A 38 -10.42 13.58 -10.44
CA TYR A 38 -9.56 13.04 -9.39
C TYR A 38 -8.97 11.69 -9.77
N SER A 39 -7.83 11.38 -9.15
CA SER A 39 -7.20 10.06 -9.25
C SER A 39 -7.50 9.25 -7.99
N ILE A 40 -7.90 8.01 -8.16
CA ILE A 40 -8.13 7.06 -7.08
C ILE A 40 -7.21 5.86 -7.26
N ALA A 41 -6.62 5.35 -6.17
CA ALA A 41 -5.89 4.09 -6.23
C ALA A 41 -6.86 2.95 -6.60
N SER A 42 -6.43 2.04 -7.48
CA SER A 42 -7.11 0.75 -7.63
C SER A 42 -7.07 0.00 -6.31
N LEU A 43 -7.93 -1.02 -6.17
CA LEU A 43 -7.97 -1.83 -4.96
C LEU A 43 -6.59 -2.47 -4.67
N GLU A 44 -5.93 -2.98 -5.70
CA GLU A 44 -4.61 -3.59 -5.63
C GLU A 44 -3.55 -2.55 -5.23
N ARG A 45 -3.60 -1.34 -5.80
CA ARG A 45 -2.68 -0.26 -5.46
C ARG A 45 -2.84 0.16 -4.00
N ALA A 46 -4.07 0.34 -3.53
CA ALA A 46 -4.36 0.70 -2.15
C ALA A 46 -3.87 -0.39 -1.17
N PHE A 47 -4.07 -1.66 -1.51
CA PHE A 47 -3.55 -2.79 -0.75
C PHE A 47 -2.02 -2.77 -0.67
N LEU A 48 -1.33 -2.63 -1.81
CA LEU A 48 0.14 -2.61 -1.88
C LEU A 48 0.75 -1.40 -1.16
N ASP A 49 0.16 -0.22 -1.29
CA ASP A 49 0.57 0.99 -0.57
C ASP A 49 0.48 0.78 0.95
N THR A 50 -0.57 0.11 1.41
CA THR A 50 -0.80 -0.19 2.82
C THR A 50 0.24 -1.18 3.35
N ILE A 51 0.42 -2.35 2.72
CA ILE A 51 1.40 -3.34 3.21
C ILE A 51 2.86 -2.87 3.05
N TYR A 52 3.11 -1.89 2.18
CA TYR A 52 4.40 -1.21 2.08
C TYR A 52 4.67 -0.33 3.31
N LEU A 53 3.70 0.52 3.68
CA LEU A 53 3.80 1.46 4.80
C LEU A 53 3.68 0.78 6.17
N PHE A 54 2.87 -0.27 6.26
CA PHE A 54 2.47 -0.95 7.49
C PHE A 54 2.82 -2.43 7.41
N PRO A 55 3.99 -2.85 7.92
CA PRO A 55 4.44 -4.24 7.85
C PRO A 55 3.50 -5.25 8.54
N ASN A 56 2.79 -4.80 9.58
CA ASN A 56 1.92 -5.61 10.43
C ASN A 56 0.48 -5.10 10.35
N TYR A 57 -0.03 -4.91 9.14
CA TYR A 57 -1.44 -4.60 8.92
C TYR A 57 -2.25 -5.89 8.81
N HIS A 58 -3.52 -5.88 9.20
CA HIS A 58 -4.47 -6.98 9.02
C HIS A 58 -5.62 -6.50 8.14
N PHE A 59 -5.98 -7.27 7.12
CA PHE A 59 -7.15 -7.02 6.29
C PHE A 59 -8.21 -8.08 6.56
N ASP A 60 -9.41 -7.64 6.90
CA ASP A 60 -10.53 -8.55 7.18
C ASP A 60 -11.04 -9.22 5.91
N ASN A 61 -10.93 -8.54 4.76
CA ASN A 61 -11.35 -9.06 3.47
C ASN A 61 -10.36 -8.68 2.36
N VAL A 62 -9.81 -9.69 1.70
CA VAL A 62 -8.95 -9.56 0.52
C VAL A 62 -9.48 -10.36 -0.67
N SER A 63 -10.71 -10.88 -0.59
CA SER A 63 -11.28 -11.80 -1.58
C SER A 63 -11.51 -11.15 -2.95
N SER A 64 -11.67 -9.83 -2.99
CA SER A 64 -11.89 -9.08 -4.22
C SER A 64 -10.60 -8.60 -4.89
N LEU A 65 -9.42 -8.92 -4.34
CA LEU A 65 -8.15 -8.55 -4.94
C LEU A 65 -7.87 -9.35 -6.20
N ASP A 66 -7.44 -8.64 -7.24
CA ASP A 66 -6.78 -9.26 -8.38
C ASP A 66 -5.30 -9.48 -8.06
N TRP A 67 -4.96 -10.72 -7.71
CA TRP A 67 -3.61 -11.08 -7.30
C TRP A 67 -2.58 -10.94 -8.42
N GLU A 68 -2.96 -11.22 -9.67
CA GLU A 68 -2.07 -11.06 -10.83
C GLU A 68 -1.66 -9.59 -10.95
N LYS A 69 -2.63 -8.67 -10.92
CA LYS A 69 -2.36 -7.23 -10.90
C LYS A 69 -1.51 -6.82 -9.70
N CYS A 70 -1.73 -7.40 -8.51
CA CYS A 70 -0.88 -7.11 -7.36
C CYS A 70 0.59 -7.47 -7.64
N PHE A 71 0.87 -8.62 -8.24
CA PHE A 71 2.22 -9.05 -8.58
C PHE A 71 2.84 -8.24 -9.73
N GLU A 72 2.04 -7.76 -10.68
CA GLU A 72 2.49 -6.84 -11.74
C GLU A 72 2.91 -5.47 -11.18
N LEU A 73 2.14 -4.94 -10.23
CA LEU A 73 2.37 -3.63 -9.63
C LEU A 73 3.52 -3.64 -8.60
N ALA A 74 3.64 -4.69 -7.80
CA ALA A 74 4.54 -4.74 -6.64
C ALA A 74 6.04 -4.44 -6.91
N PRO A 75 6.64 -4.76 -8.08
CA PRO A 75 8.02 -4.38 -8.40
C PRO A 75 8.31 -2.87 -8.30
N MET A 76 7.32 -1.99 -8.55
CA MET A 76 7.53 -0.53 -8.52
C MET A 76 7.95 0.00 -7.14
N TYR A 77 7.64 -0.75 -6.07
CA TYR A 77 7.98 -0.38 -4.71
C TYR A 77 9.45 -0.66 -4.36
N LYS A 78 10.16 -1.45 -5.19
CA LYS A 78 11.57 -1.85 -5.01
C LYS A 78 11.87 -2.34 -3.58
N ASN A 79 10.94 -3.09 -2.98
CA ASN A 79 11.00 -3.50 -1.58
C ASN A 79 10.83 -5.01 -1.41
N LYS A 80 11.95 -5.72 -1.21
CA LYS A 80 11.98 -7.18 -1.04
C LYS A 80 11.17 -7.68 0.17
N GLN A 81 11.07 -6.90 1.25
CA GLN A 81 10.29 -7.30 2.42
C GLN A 81 8.80 -7.19 2.16
N MET A 82 8.36 -6.14 1.47
CA MET A 82 6.97 -5.99 1.05
C MET A 82 6.57 -7.14 0.11
N MET A 83 7.42 -7.52 -0.84
CA MET A 83 7.17 -8.69 -1.70
C MET A 83 6.93 -9.97 -0.90
N LYS A 84 7.75 -10.23 0.14
CA LYS A 84 7.55 -11.39 1.02
C LYS A 84 6.18 -11.36 1.72
N ARG A 85 5.72 -10.18 2.14
CA ARG A 85 4.39 -10.00 2.75
C ARG A 85 3.29 -10.28 1.72
N LEU A 86 3.42 -9.74 0.51
CA LEU A 86 2.48 -10.01 -0.58
C LEU A 86 2.34 -11.52 -0.83
N TYR A 87 3.45 -12.26 -0.92
CA TYR A 87 3.40 -13.72 -1.05
C TYR A 87 2.72 -14.43 0.12
N ALA A 88 2.93 -13.96 1.35
CA ALA A 88 2.26 -14.51 2.53
C ALA A 88 0.75 -14.28 2.48
N TYR A 89 0.32 -13.08 2.09
CA TYR A 89 -1.09 -12.76 1.85
C TYR A 89 -1.68 -13.66 0.76
N HIS A 90 -1.04 -13.75 -0.40
CA HIS A 90 -1.50 -14.62 -1.48
C HIS A 90 -1.65 -16.07 -1.03
N LYS A 91 -0.65 -16.63 -0.35
CA LYS A 91 -0.69 -18.02 0.14
C LYS A 91 -1.85 -18.27 1.12
N ASN A 92 -2.17 -17.31 1.97
CA ASN A 92 -3.18 -17.47 3.01
C ASN A 92 -4.62 -17.25 2.50
N TYR A 93 -4.80 -16.52 1.39
CA TYR A 93 -6.12 -16.04 0.98
C TYR A 93 -6.50 -16.28 -0.49
N ALA A 94 -5.57 -16.68 -1.37
CA ALA A 94 -5.83 -16.93 -2.78
C ALA A 94 -6.33 -18.37 -3.08
N GLN A 95 -7.11 -18.96 -2.17
CA GLN A 95 -7.70 -20.29 -2.35
C GLN A 95 -8.89 -20.27 -3.30
#